data_AF-A0A7S3W9T6-F1
#
_entry.id   AF-A0A7S3W9T6-F1
#
_cell.length_a   1.000
_cell.length_b   1.000
_cell.length_c   1.000
_cell.angle_alpha   90.00
_cell.angle_beta   90.00
_cell.angle_gamma   90.00
#
_symmetry.space_group_name_H-M   'P 1'
#
loop_
_entity.id
_entity.type
_entity.pdbx_description
1 polymer ?
#
loop_
_entity_poly.entity_id
_entity_poly.type
_entity_poly.pdbx_seq_one_letter_code
_entity_poly.pdbx_strand_id
1 'polypeptide(L)'
;QVWRQRRPEHRSSTDRPCTRTMAAVMSSTPRSARGGMPFLPGFATSDAKSHNKRGHTLTYGPGGAMDTMRSGEVPVLDLSVLQQLADPHHRFNMSARSITHDEREAMRESARNTYQPSIPPAWLKHDRQVLRFYAFFQEPVHENPTENFRVRHCCIQFYLEDGTMMITEPKIENSGIPQGTFVKRHRIPKPREMGGGGYYTYQDLRVGMDISIYARAFRITDADDFTRAFYETALAEQLQHGEDPPM
;
A
#
# COMPACT_ATOMS: atom_id res chain seq x y z
N GLN A 1 51.34 -34.89 -81.07
CA GLN A 1 52.49 -35.57 -80.45
C GLN A 1 52.14 -35.85 -78.99
N VAL A 2 52.31 -37.12 -78.56
CA VAL A 2 52.65 -37.56 -77.19
C VAL A 2 51.56 -37.26 -76.11
N TRP A 3 50.76 -38.24 -75.68
CA TRP A 3 51.03 -39.17 -74.56
C TRP A 3 51.27 -38.41 -73.23
N ARG A 4 50.77 -38.75 -72.04
CA ARG A 4 50.03 -39.89 -71.49
C ARG A 4 49.70 -39.51 -70.02
N GLN A 5 48.55 -39.98 -69.52
CA GLN A 5 48.34 -40.76 -68.25
C GLN A 5 49.05 -40.29 -66.95
N ARG A 6 48.46 -40.28 -65.74
CA ARG A 6 47.37 -41.05 -65.10
C ARG A 6 47.05 -40.43 -63.71
N ARG A 7 45.86 -40.75 -63.19
CA ARG A 7 45.23 -40.48 -61.86
C ARG A 7 46.02 -41.07 -60.63
N PRO A 8 45.45 -41.12 -59.40
CA PRO A 8 44.97 -40.08 -58.45
C PRO A 8 45.58 -40.28 -57.02
N GLU A 9 45.28 -39.43 -56.02
CA GLU A 9 44.88 -39.82 -54.63
C GLU A 9 44.77 -38.64 -53.64
N HIS A 10 43.96 -38.89 -52.60
CA HIS A 10 43.40 -38.01 -51.56
C HIS A 10 44.39 -37.23 -50.66
N ARG A 11 43.97 -36.03 -50.22
CA ARG A 11 43.96 -35.69 -48.77
C ARG A 11 43.05 -34.52 -48.39
N SER A 12 42.48 -34.68 -47.21
CA SER A 12 41.47 -33.92 -46.47
C SER A 12 41.83 -32.47 -46.11
N SER A 13 40.87 -31.55 -46.24
CA SER A 13 40.90 -30.20 -45.63
C SER A 13 40.03 -30.17 -44.37
N THR A 14 40.65 -29.89 -43.23
CA THR A 14 40.00 -29.58 -41.95
C THR A 14 39.67 -28.09 -41.90
N ASP A 15 38.39 -27.73 -42.04
CA ASP A 15 37.91 -26.36 -41.81
C ASP A 15 37.54 -26.14 -40.34
N ARG A 16 38.05 -25.03 -39.81
CA ARG A 16 37.88 -24.58 -38.43
C ARG A 16 36.47 -24.00 -38.20
N PRO A 17 35.86 -24.22 -37.02
CA PRO A 17 34.52 -23.71 -36.74
C PRO A 17 34.54 -22.19 -36.53
N CYS A 18 33.68 -21.51 -37.31
CA CYS A 18 33.38 -20.10 -37.22
C CYS A 18 32.64 -19.79 -35.91
N THR A 19 33.27 -19.01 -35.03
CA THR A 19 32.65 -18.50 -33.80
C THR A 19 31.57 -17.48 -34.14
N ARG A 20 30.31 -17.92 -34.06
CA ARG A 20 29.14 -17.06 -34.22
C ARG A 20 28.92 -16.30 -32.91
N THR A 21 29.37 -15.05 -32.87
CA THR A 21 28.98 -14.08 -31.84
C THR A 21 27.46 -13.94 -31.85
N MET A 22 26.79 -14.53 -30.87
CA MET A 22 25.37 -14.33 -30.61
C MET A 22 25.20 -12.92 -30.05
N ALA A 23 24.91 -11.96 -30.93
CA ALA A 23 24.34 -10.69 -30.51
C ALA A 23 22.94 -11.00 -29.94
N ALA A 24 22.85 -11.05 -28.62
CA ALA A 24 21.58 -11.07 -27.92
C ALA A 24 20.89 -9.72 -28.19
N VAL A 25 19.99 -9.70 -29.18
CA VAL A 25 18.99 -8.63 -29.29
C VAL A 25 18.03 -8.85 -28.13
N MET A 26 18.38 -8.31 -26.97
CA MET A 26 17.44 -8.09 -25.89
C MET A 26 16.38 -7.15 -26.43
N SER A 27 15.19 -7.67 -26.72
CA SER A 27 14.00 -6.83 -26.83
C SER A 27 13.72 -6.28 -25.43
N SER A 28 14.39 -5.17 -25.09
CA SER A 28 14.07 -4.38 -23.92
C SER A 28 12.65 -3.87 -24.10
N THR A 29 11.69 -4.51 -23.44
CA THR A 29 10.50 -3.75 -23.03
C THR A 29 11.02 -2.65 -22.09
N PRO A 30 10.52 -1.41 -22.19
CA PRO A 30 10.94 -0.32 -21.29
C PRO A 30 10.32 -0.58 -19.91
N ARG A 31 10.80 -1.63 -19.23
CA ARG A 31 10.47 -1.92 -17.85
C ARG A 31 11.42 -1.10 -16.98
N SER A 32 10.91 0.09 -16.65
CA SER A 32 11.27 0.94 -15.51
C SER A 32 12.72 1.40 -15.41
N ALA A 33 12.96 2.64 -15.84
CA ALA A 33 13.64 3.66 -15.04
C ALA A 33 13.61 5.00 -15.81
N ARG A 34 12.94 6.02 -15.26
CA ARG A 34 12.95 7.45 -15.70
C ARG A 34 11.96 7.90 -16.80
N GLY A 35 10.68 7.56 -16.68
CA GLY A 35 9.60 8.21 -17.46
C GLY A 35 8.27 7.46 -17.36
N GLY A 36 7.42 7.84 -16.41
CA GLY A 36 6.21 7.11 -16.03
C GLY A 36 5.02 7.34 -16.96
N MET A 37 4.99 6.65 -18.11
CA MET A 37 3.77 6.54 -18.91
C MET A 37 2.84 5.48 -18.28
N PRO A 38 1.57 5.81 -18.00
CA PRO A 38 0.63 4.88 -17.37
C PRO A 38 0.26 3.73 -18.31
N PHE A 39 0.06 2.53 -17.75
CA PHE A 39 -0.28 1.32 -18.49
C PHE A 39 -1.79 1.23 -18.77
N LEU A 40 -2.34 2.29 -19.38
CA LEU A 40 -3.72 2.36 -19.84
C LEU A 40 -3.78 2.09 -21.36
N PRO A 41 -4.85 1.47 -21.87
CA PRO A 41 -5.03 1.31 -23.31
C PRO A 41 -4.98 2.69 -24.00
N GLY A 42 -4.13 2.81 -25.03
CA GLY A 42 -3.89 4.06 -25.77
C GLY A 42 -2.53 4.73 -25.53
N PHE A 43 -1.78 4.33 -24.49
CA PHE A 43 -0.44 4.87 -24.19
C PHE A 43 0.73 3.99 -24.68
N ALA A 44 0.44 2.88 -25.38
CA ALA A 44 1.45 1.99 -25.96
C ALA A 44 1.64 2.28 -27.46
N THR A 45 2.89 2.43 -27.90
CA THR A 45 3.22 2.51 -29.33
C THR A 45 3.14 1.13 -29.97
N SER A 46 2.44 1.00 -31.09
CA SER A 46 2.38 -0.27 -31.83
C SER A 46 3.69 -0.48 -32.60
N ASP A 47 4.50 -1.46 -32.21
CA ASP A 47 5.67 -1.85 -32.98
C ASP A 47 5.28 -2.58 -34.27
N ALA A 48 6.01 -2.31 -35.36
CA ALA A 48 5.83 -3.02 -36.62
C ALA A 48 6.25 -4.50 -36.49
N LYS A 49 5.57 -5.38 -37.24
CA LYS A 49 5.71 -6.85 -37.18
C LYS A 49 7.18 -7.29 -37.15
N SER A 50 7.65 -7.70 -35.98
CA SER A 50 8.89 -8.46 -35.86
C SER A 50 8.64 -9.94 -36.14
N HIS A 51 9.69 -10.64 -36.51
CA HIS A 51 9.63 -12.02 -36.99
C HIS A 51 9.23 -12.99 -35.85
N ASN A 52 7.94 -13.35 -35.80
CA ASN A 52 7.27 -14.11 -34.74
C ASN A 52 7.49 -15.63 -34.79
N LYS A 53 8.73 -16.11 -34.95
CA LYS A 53 8.98 -17.55 -34.78
C LYS A 53 8.87 -17.90 -33.30
N ARG A 54 7.82 -18.63 -32.93
CA ARG A 54 7.66 -19.20 -31.59
C ARG A 54 8.51 -20.46 -31.49
N GLY A 55 9.63 -20.39 -30.79
CA GLY A 55 10.32 -21.59 -30.33
C GLY A 55 9.41 -22.33 -29.36
N HIS A 56 9.32 -23.65 -29.50
CA HIS A 56 8.67 -24.50 -28.51
C HIS A 56 9.46 -24.37 -27.19
N THR A 57 8.78 -24.01 -26.10
CA THR A 57 9.39 -23.92 -24.76
C THR A 57 8.94 -25.04 -23.84
N LEU A 58 7.72 -25.56 -24.04
CA LEU A 58 7.08 -26.57 -23.20
C LEU A 58 7.04 -27.94 -23.89
N THR A 59 7.92 -28.86 -23.47
CA THR A 59 8.01 -30.24 -23.96
C THR A 59 7.27 -31.21 -23.05
N TYR A 60 6.86 -32.36 -23.58
CA TYR A 60 6.53 -33.53 -22.76
C TYR A 60 7.63 -34.58 -22.87
N GLY A 61 8.08 -35.08 -21.72
CA GLY A 61 9.02 -36.20 -21.65
C GLY A 61 8.56 -37.27 -20.65
N PRO A 62 9.38 -38.31 -20.43
CA PRO A 62 9.02 -39.46 -19.59
C PRO A 62 8.68 -39.14 -18.13
N GLY A 63 8.92 -37.91 -17.67
CA GLY A 63 8.57 -37.39 -16.33
C GLY A 63 7.46 -36.33 -16.32
N GLY A 64 6.75 -36.12 -17.43
CA GLY A 64 5.68 -35.12 -17.55
C GLY A 64 6.08 -33.87 -18.33
N ALA A 65 5.37 -32.77 -18.10
CA ALA A 65 5.60 -31.50 -18.79
C ALA A 65 6.90 -30.83 -18.30
N MET A 66 7.73 -30.37 -19.24
CA MET A 66 9.03 -29.73 -19.00
C MET A 66 9.09 -28.38 -19.69
N ASP A 67 9.59 -27.35 -19.00
CA ASP A 67 9.83 -26.02 -19.56
C ASP A 67 11.32 -25.79 -19.79
N THR A 68 11.69 -25.64 -21.06
CA THR A 68 13.08 -25.47 -21.53
C THR A 68 13.61 -24.04 -21.38
N MET A 69 12.76 -23.05 -21.06
CA MET A 69 13.17 -21.65 -20.85
C MET A 69 13.38 -21.26 -19.39
N ARG A 70 13.05 -22.14 -18.44
CA ARG A 70 13.24 -21.85 -17.01
C ARG A 70 14.72 -21.99 -16.66
N SER A 71 15.48 -20.91 -16.79
CA SER A 71 16.87 -20.83 -16.30
C SER A 71 16.89 -20.96 -14.77
N GLY A 72 17.31 -22.13 -14.29
CA GLY A 72 17.99 -22.33 -13.01
C GLY A 72 17.38 -21.67 -11.77
N GLU A 73 16.38 -22.33 -11.19
CA GLU A 73 16.26 -22.64 -9.75
C GLU A 73 14.96 -23.44 -9.63
N VAL A 74 15.05 -24.72 -10.00
CA VAL A 74 14.04 -25.67 -9.54
C VAL A 74 14.24 -25.73 -8.03
N PRO A 75 13.24 -25.44 -7.18
CA PRO A 75 13.39 -25.65 -5.75
C PRO A 75 13.78 -27.11 -5.57
N VAL A 76 14.98 -27.35 -5.05
CA VAL A 76 15.45 -28.70 -4.75
C VAL A 76 14.53 -29.19 -3.66
N LEU A 77 13.54 -30.00 -4.03
CA LEU A 77 12.71 -30.68 -3.05
C LEU A 77 13.67 -31.52 -2.22
N ASP A 78 13.73 -31.22 -0.93
CA ASP A 78 14.59 -31.92 0.01
C ASP A 78 14.32 -33.44 -0.09
N LEU A 79 15.37 -34.25 0.10
CA LEU A 79 15.29 -35.71 -0.07
C LEU A 79 14.19 -36.30 0.85
N SER A 80 13.99 -35.66 2.01
CA SER A 80 12.91 -35.95 2.96
C SER A 80 11.51 -35.76 2.36
N VAL A 81 11.30 -34.69 1.59
CA VAL A 81 10.03 -34.34 0.94
C VAL A 81 9.75 -35.27 -0.23
N LEU A 82 10.77 -35.63 -1.01
CA LEU A 82 10.65 -36.62 -2.09
C LEU A 82 10.27 -38.01 -1.56
N GLN A 83 10.87 -38.43 -0.44
CA GLN A 83 10.56 -39.71 0.19
C GLN A 83 9.14 -39.72 0.76
N GLN A 84 8.70 -38.62 1.37
CA GLN A 84 7.31 -38.45 1.81
C GLN A 84 6.33 -38.51 0.64
N LEU A 85 6.61 -37.83 -0.49
CA LEU A 85 5.75 -37.83 -1.69
C LEU A 85 5.73 -39.17 -2.45
N ALA A 86 6.73 -40.03 -2.23
CA ALA A 86 6.80 -41.37 -2.82
C ALA A 86 5.92 -42.39 -2.09
N ASP A 87 5.52 -42.12 -0.84
CA ASP A 87 4.66 -43.00 -0.07
C ASP A 87 3.24 -43.03 -0.67
N PRO A 88 2.68 -44.22 -0.99
CA PRO A 88 1.32 -44.37 -1.49
C PRO A 88 0.26 -43.81 -0.52
N HIS A 89 0.59 -43.73 0.78
CA HIS A 89 -0.24 -43.16 1.84
C HIS A 89 -0.15 -41.64 1.95
N HIS A 90 0.85 -41.00 1.33
CA HIS A 90 0.96 -39.53 1.28
C HIS A 90 0.30 -38.94 0.04
N ARG A 91 -0.21 -39.80 -0.87
CA ARG A 91 -1.14 -39.38 -1.92
C ARG A 91 -2.45 -38.96 -1.30
N PHE A 92 -2.51 -37.66 -1.00
CA PHE A 92 -3.66 -36.97 -0.48
C PHE A 92 -4.08 -37.50 0.89
N ASN A 93 -4.08 -36.61 1.87
CA ASN A 93 -4.94 -36.82 3.02
C ASN A 93 -6.40 -36.86 2.52
N MET A 94 -6.91 -38.04 2.13
CA MET A 94 -8.30 -38.25 1.75
C MET A 94 -9.25 -38.18 2.95
N SER A 95 -8.74 -38.02 4.18
CA SER A 95 -9.60 -37.67 5.32
C SER A 95 -10.06 -36.22 5.26
N ALA A 96 -9.40 -35.37 4.46
CA ALA A 96 -9.94 -34.07 4.12
C ALA A 96 -11.14 -34.28 3.19
N ARG A 97 -12.32 -33.95 3.69
CA ARG A 97 -13.60 -34.02 2.96
C ARG A 97 -13.44 -33.38 1.58
N SER A 98 -13.61 -34.16 0.51
CA SER A 98 -13.58 -33.63 -0.85
C SER A 98 -14.79 -32.73 -1.04
N ILE A 99 -14.55 -31.42 -1.11
CA ILE A 99 -15.62 -30.44 -1.36
C ILE A 99 -16.21 -30.74 -2.73
N THR A 100 -17.49 -31.09 -2.77
CA THR A 100 -18.20 -31.34 -4.03
C THR A 100 -18.35 -30.04 -4.81
N HIS A 101 -18.64 -30.14 -6.11
CA HIS A 101 -18.95 -28.96 -6.93
C HIS A 101 -20.09 -28.13 -6.31
N ASP A 102 -21.14 -28.82 -5.84
CA ASP A 102 -22.30 -28.20 -5.19
C ASP A 102 -21.94 -27.54 -3.86
N GLU A 103 -21.06 -28.15 -3.05
CA GLU A 103 -20.57 -27.55 -1.80
C GLU A 103 -19.72 -26.30 -2.09
N ARG A 104 -18.92 -26.32 -3.17
CA ARG A 104 -18.11 -25.17 -3.60
C ARG A 104 -18.98 -24.04 -4.13
N GLU A 105 -20.05 -24.36 -4.86
CA GLU A 105 -21.05 -23.39 -5.31
C GLU A 105 -21.82 -22.82 -4.14
N ALA A 106 -22.32 -23.64 -3.21
CA ALA A 106 -23.00 -23.19 -1.99
C ALA A 106 -22.11 -22.29 -1.11
N MET A 107 -20.80 -22.57 -1.03
CA MET A 107 -19.85 -21.71 -0.33
C MET A 107 -19.63 -20.38 -1.07
N ARG A 108 -19.65 -20.39 -2.39
CA ARG A 108 -19.56 -19.18 -3.23
C ARG A 108 -20.87 -18.39 -3.22
N GLU A 109 -22.02 -19.06 -3.12
CA GLU A 109 -23.37 -18.52 -3.04
C GLU A 109 -23.67 -17.93 -1.66
N SER A 110 -23.21 -18.57 -0.58
CA SER A 110 -23.27 -17.98 0.77
C SER A 110 -22.34 -16.78 0.93
N ALA A 111 -21.24 -16.73 0.16
CA ALA A 111 -20.42 -15.53 0.01
C ALA A 111 -21.01 -14.50 -0.98
N ARG A 112 -22.03 -14.87 -1.78
CA ARG A 112 -22.77 -13.92 -2.61
C ARG A 112 -23.75 -13.16 -1.72
N ASN A 113 -23.41 -11.90 -1.49
CA ASN A 113 -24.35 -10.85 -1.11
C ASN A 113 -25.15 -11.14 0.18
N THR A 114 -24.45 -11.39 1.28
CA THR A 114 -25.04 -11.08 2.60
C THR A 114 -25.34 -9.58 2.61
N TYR A 115 -26.58 -9.19 2.94
CA TYR A 115 -27.00 -7.78 3.02
C TYR A 115 -26.07 -6.93 3.91
N GLN A 116 -25.37 -7.58 4.84
CA GLN A 116 -24.32 -6.99 5.64
C GLN A 116 -22.95 -7.42 5.10
N PRO A 117 -22.10 -6.48 4.64
CA PRO A 117 -20.72 -6.80 4.33
C PRO A 117 -19.99 -7.22 5.60
N SER A 118 -19.13 -8.24 5.52
CA SER A 118 -18.31 -8.68 6.66
C SER A 118 -17.44 -7.57 7.25
N ILE A 119 -17.03 -6.60 6.42
CA ILE A 119 -16.33 -5.39 6.85
C ILE A 119 -17.25 -4.21 6.53
N PRO A 120 -17.93 -3.62 7.51
CA PRO A 120 -18.73 -2.43 7.27
C PRO A 120 -17.82 -1.27 6.86
N PRO A 121 -18.24 -0.43 5.90
CA PRO A 121 -17.47 0.76 5.52
C PRO A 121 -17.37 1.74 6.69
N ALA A 122 -16.33 2.58 6.69
CA ALA A 122 -16.02 3.49 7.81
C ALA A 122 -17.19 4.42 8.17
N TRP A 123 -17.88 4.98 7.16
CA TRP A 123 -19.05 5.85 7.36
C TRP A 123 -20.22 5.15 8.05
N LEU A 124 -20.32 3.82 7.99
CA LEU A 124 -21.34 3.04 8.69
C LEU A 124 -20.85 2.58 10.06
N LYS A 125 -19.59 2.16 10.15
CA LYS A 125 -18.97 1.68 11.40
C LYS A 125 -18.87 2.80 12.45
N HIS A 126 -18.57 4.01 12.00
CA HIS A 126 -18.28 5.16 12.85
C HIS A 126 -19.33 6.27 12.74
N ASP A 127 -20.57 5.93 12.36
CA ASP A 127 -21.68 6.88 12.28
C ASP A 127 -21.84 7.61 13.62
N ARG A 128 -21.87 8.95 13.57
CA ARG A 128 -22.01 9.85 14.74
C ARG A 128 -20.92 9.74 15.82
N GLN A 129 -19.84 9.01 15.56
CA GLN A 129 -18.71 8.94 16.49
C GLN A 129 -17.75 10.11 16.23
N VAL A 130 -17.55 10.93 17.25
CA VAL A 130 -16.70 12.12 17.18
C VAL A 130 -15.72 12.08 18.33
N LEU A 131 -14.43 12.23 18.02
CA LEU A 131 -13.39 12.41 19.02
C LEU A 131 -13.29 13.88 19.35
N ARG A 132 -13.27 14.20 20.63
CA ARG A 132 -13.26 15.58 21.14
C ARG A 132 -12.03 15.79 22.02
N PHE A 133 -11.26 16.80 21.66
CA PHE A 133 -10.05 17.25 22.36
C PHE A 133 -10.22 18.69 22.81
N TYR A 134 -9.73 18.98 24.00
CA TYR A 134 -9.56 20.32 24.51
C TYR A 134 -8.15 20.78 24.19
N ALA A 135 -8.05 22.01 23.69
CA ALA A 135 -6.78 22.60 23.30
C ALA A 135 -6.78 24.09 23.62
N PHE A 136 -5.61 24.71 23.62
CA PHE A 136 -5.48 26.16 23.57
C PHE A 136 -4.43 26.58 22.55
N PHE A 137 -4.50 27.83 22.12
CA PHE A 137 -3.42 28.45 21.37
C PHE A 137 -3.13 29.84 21.92
N GLN A 138 -1.89 30.28 21.78
CA GLN A 138 -1.46 31.62 22.17
C GLN A 138 -1.58 32.55 20.96
N GLU A 139 -2.30 33.65 21.12
CA GLU A 139 -2.44 34.69 20.11
C GLU A 139 -1.57 35.90 20.50
N PRO A 140 -0.59 36.29 19.67
CA PRO A 140 0.24 37.45 19.96
C PRO A 140 -0.59 38.74 19.88
N VAL A 141 -0.44 39.61 20.88
CA VAL A 141 -1.12 40.90 20.97
C VAL A 141 -0.08 42.00 20.87
N HIS A 142 -0.21 42.84 19.83
CA HIS A 142 0.74 43.93 19.57
C HIS A 142 0.20 45.30 19.99
N GLU A 143 -1.10 45.39 20.29
CA GLU A 143 -1.82 46.65 20.51
C GLU A 143 -1.77 47.11 21.97
N ASN A 144 -1.60 46.20 22.92
CA ASN A 144 -1.57 46.48 24.35
C ASN A 144 -0.14 46.32 24.89
N PRO A 145 0.48 47.37 25.46
CA PRO A 145 1.80 47.27 26.07
C PRO A 145 1.85 46.33 27.29
N THR A 146 0.71 46.04 27.90
CA THR A 146 0.60 45.25 29.14
C THR A 146 0.55 43.74 28.87
N GLU A 147 0.02 43.32 27.72
CA GLU A 147 -0.23 41.91 27.39
C GLU A 147 0.40 41.60 26.02
N ASN A 148 1.41 40.72 26.01
CA ASN A 148 2.12 40.33 24.79
C ASN A 148 1.45 39.13 24.08
N PHE A 149 0.79 38.26 24.83
CA PHE A 149 0.06 37.10 24.30
C PHE A 149 -1.22 36.88 25.10
N ARG A 150 -2.28 36.46 24.41
CA ARG A 150 -3.55 36.02 25.00
C ARG A 150 -3.76 34.53 24.74
N VAL A 151 -4.25 33.80 25.74
CA VAL A 151 -4.56 32.37 25.61
C VAL A 151 -6.02 32.20 25.20
N ARG A 152 -6.27 31.43 24.12
CA ARG A 152 -7.62 31.13 23.66
C ARG A 152 -7.87 29.63 23.70
N HIS A 153 -8.88 29.23 24.46
CA HIS A 153 -9.30 27.83 24.56
C HIS A 153 -10.10 27.43 23.34
N CYS A 154 -9.94 26.19 22.89
CA CYS A 154 -10.57 25.63 21.71
C CYS A 154 -10.95 24.17 21.97
N CYS A 155 -12.00 23.74 21.30
CA CYS A 155 -12.41 22.35 21.23
C CYS A 155 -12.17 21.85 19.80
N ILE A 156 -11.28 20.88 19.65
CA ILE A 156 -11.00 20.19 18.39
C ILE A 156 -11.90 18.96 18.33
N GLN A 157 -12.66 18.84 17.25
CA GLN A 157 -13.56 17.72 16.99
C GLN A 157 -13.08 16.99 15.72
N PHE A 158 -12.85 15.69 15.83
CA PHE A 158 -12.45 14.81 14.73
C PHE A 158 -13.56 13.80 14.45
N TYR A 159 -14.08 13.80 13.23
CA TYR A 159 -15.17 12.92 12.79
C TYR A 159 -14.60 11.63 12.21
N LEU A 160 -14.91 10.49 12.86
CA LEU A 160 -14.36 9.20 12.45
C LEU A 160 -14.97 8.65 11.15
N GLU A 161 -16.16 9.11 10.78
CA GLU A 161 -16.88 8.68 9.58
C GLU A 161 -16.16 9.06 8.27
N ASP A 162 -15.56 10.25 8.20
CA ASP A 162 -14.97 10.82 6.99
C ASP A 162 -13.54 11.37 7.19
N GLY A 163 -13.02 11.36 8.42
CA GLY A 163 -11.71 11.91 8.76
C GLY A 163 -11.64 13.43 8.63
N THR A 164 -12.76 14.14 8.82
CA THR A 164 -12.80 15.60 8.86
C THR A 164 -12.57 16.14 10.26
N MET A 165 -12.15 17.40 10.35
CA MET A 165 -11.90 18.10 11.59
C MET A 165 -12.65 19.43 11.63
N MET A 166 -13.09 19.82 12.82
CA MET A 166 -13.71 21.10 13.13
C MET A 166 -13.10 21.65 14.40
N ILE A 167 -12.86 22.96 14.45
CA ILE A 167 -12.34 23.64 15.65
C ILE A 167 -13.33 24.72 16.05
N THR A 168 -13.77 24.66 17.29
CA THR A 168 -14.75 25.60 17.84
C THR A 168 -14.20 26.17 19.15
N GLU A 169 -14.24 27.49 19.28
CA GLU A 169 -13.96 28.18 20.52
C GLU A 169 -15.25 28.28 21.36
N PRO A 170 -15.22 27.86 22.63
CA PRO A 170 -16.36 28.03 23.52
C PRO A 170 -16.66 29.51 23.73
N LYS A 171 -17.95 29.85 23.78
CA LYS A 171 -18.39 31.21 24.05
C LYS A 171 -18.20 31.54 25.53
N ILE A 172 -17.45 32.60 25.83
CA ILE A 172 -17.16 33.12 27.16
C ILE A 172 -17.77 34.52 27.27
N GLU A 173 -18.56 34.73 28.32
CA GLU A 173 -19.18 36.03 28.59
C GLU A 173 -18.12 37.09 28.88
N ASN A 174 -18.38 38.33 28.47
CA ASN A 174 -17.49 39.48 28.66
C ASN A 174 -16.08 39.37 28.02
N SER A 175 -15.89 38.45 27.08
CA SER A 175 -14.59 38.27 26.40
C SER A 175 -14.23 39.39 25.42
N GLY A 176 -15.23 40.11 24.88
CA GLY A 176 -15.01 41.20 23.91
C GLY A 176 -14.46 40.76 22.55
N ILE A 177 -14.35 39.44 22.29
CA ILE A 177 -13.76 38.86 21.07
C ILE A 177 -14.83 38.05 20.33
N PRO A 178 -14.88 38.05 18.98
CA PRO A 178 -15.76 37.16 18.24
C PRO A 178 -15.36 35.69 18.48
N GLN A 179 -16.29 34.94 19.06
CA GLN A 179 -16.14 33.51 19.41
C GLN A 179 -17.07 32.64 18.56
N GLY A 180 -16.81 31.34 18.53
CA GLY A 180 -17.62 30.34 17.83
C GLY A 180 -16.77 29.42 16.96
N THR A 181 -17.23 29.11 15.75
CA THR A 181 -16.50 28.22 14.85
C THR A 181 -15.22 28.89 14.35
N PHE A 182 -14.07 28.40 14.80
CA PHE A 182 -12.76 28.89 14.39
C PHE A 182 -12.35 28.28 13.04
N VAL A 183 -12.54 26.97 12.88
CA VAL A 183 -12.33 26.25 11.62
C VAL A 183 -13.56 25.41 11.31
N LYS A 184 -14.17 25.64 10.15
CA LYS A 184 -15.32 24.87 9.66
C LYS A 184 -14.94 23.40 9.43
N ARG A 185 -15.91 22.49 9.52
CA ARG A 185 -15.71 21.06 9.27
C ARG A 185 -15.20 20.79 7.86
N HIS A 186 -13.99 20.25 7.74
CA HIS A 186 -13.41 19.72 6.49
C HIS A 186 -12.12 18.93 6.81
N ARG A 187 -11.50 18.32 5.79
CA ARG A 187 -10.21 17.60 5.96
C ARG A 187 -9.07 18.61 5.99
N ILE A 188 -8.38 18.70 7.13
CA ILE A 188 -7.28 19.65 7.31
C ILE A 188 -5.98 19.03 6.81
N PRO A 189 -5.25 19.69 5.89
CA PRO A 189 -3.96 19.19 5.42
C PRO A 189 -2.87 19.38 6.48
N LYS A 190 -1.97 18.40 6.59
CA LYS A 190 -0.78 18.51 7.44
C LYS A 190 0.21 19.53 6.86
N PRO A 191 0.95 20.26 7.71
CA PRO A 191 2.03 21.13 7.27
C PRO A 191 3.11 20.30 6.53
N ARG A 192 3.77 20.92 5.55
CA ARG A 192 4.81 20.24 4.75
C ARG A 192 5.97 19.73 5.61
N GLU A 193 6.28 20.45 6.68
CA GLU A 193 7.38 20.17 7.61
C GLU A 193 7.19 18.84 8.39
N MET A 194 5.94 18.41 8.61
CA MET A 194 5.61 17.22 9.40
C MET A 194 5.49 15.94 8.56
N GLY A 195 6.08 15.91 7.35
CA GLY A 195 6.17 14.69 6.54
C GLY A 195 5.29 14.60 5.30
N GLY A 196 4.97 15.73 4.66
CA GLY A 196 4.58 15.79 3.25
C GLY A 196 3.17 15.27 2.87
N GLY A 197 2.30 16.19 2.42
CA GLY A 197 1.19 15.88 1.51
C GLY A 197 0.12 14.91 2.02
N GLY A 198 -0.33 15.06 3.27
CA GLY A 198 -1.42 14.25 3.85
C GLY A 198 -2.45 15.09 4.59
N TYR A 199 -3.48 14.42 5.13
CA TYR A 199 -4.47 15.02 6.04
C TYR A 199 -4.24 14.54 7.46
N TYR A 200 -4.66 15.33 8.45
CA TYR A 200 -4.65 14.90 9.84
C TYR A 200 -5.50 13.65 10.04
N THR A 201 -4.98 12.73 10.84
CA THR A 201 -5.67 11.51 11.26
C THR A 201 -5.76 11.50 12.78
N TYR A 202 -6.62 10.66 13.33
CA TYR A 202 -6.72 10.46 14.78
C TYR A 202 -5.36 10.06 15.38
N GLN A 203 -4.52 9.32 14.67
CA GLN A 203 -3.21 8.89 15.20
C GLN A 203 -2.25 10.05 15.49
N ASP A 204 -2.46 11.20 14.85
CA ASP A 204 -1.64 12.41 15.02
C ASP A 204 -2.11 13.28 16.19
N LEU A 205 -3.27 12.98 16.78
CA LEU A 205 -3.87 13.74 17.86
C LEU A 205 -3.58 13.03 19.19
N ARG A 206 -2.78 13.65 20.07
CA ARG A 206 -2.54 13.13 21.43
C ARG A 206 -2.53 14.28 22.43
N VAL A 207 -2.89 13.97 23.67
CA VAL A 207 -2.82 14.91 24.79
C VAL A 207 -1.35 15.29 25.04
N GLY A 208 -1.07 16.57 25.24
CA GLY A 208 0.28 17.12 25.42
C GLY A 208 1.06 17.36 24.11
N MET A 209 0.47 17.08 22.94
CA MET A 209 1.11 17.37 21.65
C MET A 209 0.68 18.73 21.09
N ASP A 210 1.63 19.36 20.38
CA ASP A 210 1.41 20.59 19.63
C ASP A 210 1.11 20.30 18.16
N ILE A 211 0.00 20.85 17.67
CA ILE A 211 -0.49 20.64 16.31
C ILE A 211 -0.60 21.97 15.59
N SER A 212 0.03 22.08 14.42
CA SER A 212 -0.01 23.28 13.60
C SER A 212 -1.10 23.24 12.52
N ILE A 213 -2.18 23.98 12.74
CA ILE A 213 -3.32 24.08 11.81
C ILE A 213 -3.38 25.50 11.27
N TYR A 214 -3.31 25.66 9.95
CA TYR A 214 -3.37 26.96 9.26
C TYR A 214 -2.41 28.02 9.86
N ALA A 215 -1.15 27.61 10.05
CA ALA A 215 -0.09 28.44 10.63
C ALA A 215 -0.33 28.90 12.08
N ARG A 216 -1.21 28.22 12.82
CA ARG A 216 -1.39 28.40 14.27
C ARG A 216 -1.08 27.10 15.00
N ALA A 217 -0.31 27.18 16.09
CA ALA A 217 0.02 26.02 16.92
C ALA A 217 -1.01 25.88 18.05
N PHE A 218 -1.68 24.73 18.09
CA PHE A 218 -2.63 24.33 19.10
C PHE A 218 -1.99 23.30 20.02
N ARG A 219 -1.96 23.58 21.31
CA ARG A 219 -1.56 22.62 22.35
C ARG A 219 -2.79 21.86 22.81
N ILE A 220 -2.81 20.53 22.63
CA ILE A 220 -3.88 19.69 23.19
C ILE A 220 -3.64 19.53 24.69
N THR A 221 -4.59 19.99 25.51
CA THR A 221 -4.53 19.88 26.97
C THR A 221 -5.22 18.64 27.48
N ASP A 222 -6.38 18.28 26.92
CA ASP A 222 -7.19 17.20 27.44
C ASP A 222 -8.04 16.53 26.34
N ALA A 223 -8.63 15.38 26.63
CA ALA A 223 -9.48 14.61 25.74
C ALA A 223 -10.73 14.09 26.48
N ASP A 224 -11.85 14.06 25.75
CA ASP A 224 -13.14 13.57 26.25
C ASP A 224 -13.10 12.07 26.64
N ASP A 225 -13.99 11.64 27.54
CA ASP A 225 -13.99 10.26 28.06
C ASP A 225 -14.20 9.22 26.95
N PHE A 226 -15.10 9.51 26.00
CA PHE A 226 -15.29 8.67 24.82
C PHE A 226 -14.01 8.56 23.99
N THR A 227 -13.29 9.67 23.83
CA THR A 227 -12.04 9.72 23.10
C THR A 227 -10.99 8.84 23.79
N ARG A 228 -10.85 8.92 25.10
CA ARG A 228 -9.91 8.07 25.86
C ARG A 228 -10.22 6.58 25.67
N ALA A 229 -11.48 6.18 25.83
CA ALA A 229 -11.91 4.80 25.60
C ALA A 229 -11.68 4.34 24.15
N PHE A 230 -11.85 5.23 23.16
CA PHE A 230 -11.57 4.93 21.77
C PHE A 230 -10.07 4.68 21.52
N TYR A 231 -9.17 5.46 22.11
CA TYR A 231 -7.72 5.25 21.93
C TYR A 231 -7.25 3.96 22.61
N GLU A 232 -7.79 3.65 23.78
CA GLU A 232 -7.51 2.39 24.47
C GLU A 232 -7.94 1.19 23.64
N THR A 233 -9.13 1.24 23.02
CA THR A 233 -9.66 0.12 22.23
C THR A 233 -9.07 0.02 20.82
N ALA A 234 -8.84 1.15 20.14
CA ALA A 234 -8.43 1.18 18.74
C ALA A 234 -6.90 1.17 18.54
N LEU A 235 -6.14 1.80 19.45
CA LEU A 235 -4.68 1.94 19.37
C LEU A 235 -3.94 1.19 20.49
N ALA A 236 -4.66 0.59 21.44
CA ALA A 236 -4.08 0.00 22.64
C ALA A 236 -3.16 0.97 23.40
N GLU A 237 -3.48 2.26 23.32
CA GLU A 237 -2.69 3.34 23.90
C GLU A 237 -3.55 4.14 24.88
N GLN A 238 -2.97 4.44 26.04
CA GLN A 238 -3.61 5.26 27.06
C GLN A 238 -3.17 6.72 26.92
N LEU A 239 -4.14 7.62 26.72
CA LEU A 239 -3.88 9.04 26.66
C LEU A 239 -3.41 9.55 28.02
N GLN A 240 -2.46 10.51 28.01
CA GLN A 240 -1.96 11.14 29.22
C GLN A 240 -3.06 11.94 29.94
N HIS A 241 -2.85 12.22 31.22
CA HIS A 241 -3.76 13.06 32.00
C HIS A 241 -3.76 14.50 31.47
N GLY A 242 -4.85 15.23 31.73
CA GLY A 242 -5.01 16.60 31.27
C GLY A 242 -3.93 17.52 31.85
N GLU A 243 -3.34 18.35 30.99
CA GLU A 243 -2.43 19.43 31.38
C GLU A 243 -3.25 20.71 31.59
N ASP A 244 -3.02 21.41 32.70
CA ASP A 244 -3.67 22.70 32.93
C ASP A 244 -3.08 23.75 31.98
N PRO A 245 -3.92 24.51 31.27
CA PRO A 245 -3.44 25.58 30.41
C PRO A 245 -2.72 26.66 31.25
N PRO A 246 -1.71 27.35 30.68
CA PRO A 246 -1.07 28.46 31.36
C PRO A 246 -2.08 29.58 31.62
N MET A 247 -2.09 30.05 32.87
CA MET A 247 -2.89 31.19 33.35
C MET A 247 -2.37 32.52 32.79
#